data_AF-A0A241W4B3-F1
#
_entry.id   AF-A0A241W4B3-F1
#
_cell.length_a   1.000
_cell.length_b   1.000
_cell.length_c   1.000
_cell.angle_alpha   90.00
_cell.angle_beta   90.00
_cell.angle_gamma   90.00
#
_symmetry.space_group_name_H-M   'P 1'
#
loop_
_entity.id
_entity.type
_entity.pdbx_description
1 polymer ?
#
loop_
_entity_poly.entity_id
_entity_poly.type
_entity_poly.pdbx_seq_one_letter_code
_entity_poly.pdbx_strand_id
1 'polypeptide(L)'
;MKKFLQGALLPFSIFSSGMLLLGCDQAAQQSNSQSESAQTEQSQEHQQDDAAPTAQQAELKSGNMFYVIRDVADLQLKAGDYVAQLQETKTELQNAVDLQDHEKLQQTAAQLQKQLTGFNQALTSVNLKTQEISSIRENILSANEQVLATPFLNGQVDLSAVDLKKIEQQMGSIQSEMVKLAGMLIQNSGNDQSEDSSEAS
;
A
#
# COMPACT_ATOMS: atom_id res chain seq x y z
N MET A 1 -59.70 9.77 -8.74
CA MET A 1 -60.09 8.51 -9.44
C MET A 1 -58.80 7.74 -9.71
N LYS A 2 -58.59 6.56 -9.08
CA LYS A 2 -58.59 5.21 -9.72
C LYS A 2 -57.63 5.12 -10.93
N LYS A 3 -56.64 4.21 -11.08
CA LYS A 3 -56.15 3.02 -10.34
C LYS A 3 -54.86 2.49 -11.03
N PHE A 4 -54.20 1.52 -10.38
CA PHE A 4 -53.35 0.43 -10.92
C PHE A 4 -51.91 0.82 -11.35
N LEU A 5 -50.85 0.06 -11.06
CA LEU A 5 -50.76 -1.40 -11.11
C LEU A 5 -49.65 -1.93 -10.18
N GLN A 6 -49.99 -2.97 -9.44
CA GLN A 6 -49.08 -3.85 -8.70
C GLN A 6 -48.22 -4.68 -9.66
N GLY A 7 -47.00 -5.02 -9.23
CA GLY A 7 -46.41 -6.33 -9.49
C GLY A 7 -45.36 -6.41 -10.60
N ALA A 8 -44.09 -6.48 -10.18
CA ALA A 8 -43.08 -7.27 -10.87
C ALA A 8 -42.20 -7.95 -9.82
N LEU A 9 -42.61 -9.18 -9.45
CA LEU A 9 -41.77 -10.16 -8.78
C LEU A 9 -40.60 -10.49 -9.72
N LEU A 10 -39.37 -10.22 -9.30
CA LEU A 10 -38.18 -10.78 -9.93
C LEU A 10 -37.76 -12.03 -9.15
N PRO A 11 -37.83 -13.25 -9.74
CA PRO A 11 -37.19 -14.42 -9.17
C PRO A 11 -35.71 -14.43 -9.61
N PHE A 12 -34.79 -14.02 -8.73
CA PHE A 12 -33.38 -14.39 -8.92
C PHE A 12 -33.18 -15.82 -8.42
N SER A 13 -33.40 -16.71 -9.37
CA SER A 13 -33.10 -18.12 -9.33
C SER A 13 -31.60 -18.38 -9.13
N ILE A 14 -31.33 -19.26 -8.15
CA ILE A 14 -30.36 -20.36 -8.20
C ILE A 14 -28.89 -20.00 -7.90
N PHE A 15 -28.58 -20.25 -6.62
CA PHE A 15 -27.34 -20.81 -6.09
C PHE A 15 -26.84 -21.98 -6.97
N SER A 16 -25.64 -21.88 -7.52
CA SER A 16 -24.92 -23.02 -8.09
C SER A 16 -23.48 -23.02 -7.59
N SER A 17 -23.20 -24.02 -6.77
CA SER A 17 -21.89 -24.40 -6.28
C SER A 17 -20.95 -24.74 -7.43
N GLY A 18 -19.70 -24.31 -7.31
CA GLY A 18 -18.57 -24.79 -8.11
C GLY A 18 -17.35 -24.93 -7.22
N MET A 19 -17.25 -26.07 -6.53
CA MET A 19 -16.06 -26.49 -5.80
C MET A 19 -15.19 -27.28 -6.78
N LEU A 20 -14.00 -26.77 -7.12
CA LEU A 20 -12.90 -27.58 -7.63
C LEU A 20 -11.60 -27.15 -6.94
N LEU A 21 -11.30 -27.91 -5.88
CA LEU A 21 -9.97 -28.06 -5.31
C LEU A 21 -9.11 -28.86 -6.30
N LEU A 22 -8.10 -28.22 -6.89
CA LEU A 22 -6.96 -28.89 -7.50
C LEU A 22 -5.70 -28.16 -7.04
N GLY A 23 -5.16 -28.63 -5.92
CA GLY A 23 -3.77 -28.39 -5.58
C GLY A 23 -2.89 -29.19 -6.55
N CYS A 24 -2.10 -28.49 -7.35
CA CYS A 24 -1.01 -29.08 -8.10
C CYS A 24 0.27 -28.89 -7.29
N ASP A 25 0.55 -29.85 -6.40
CA ASP A 25 1.90 -30.11 -5.92
C ASP A 25 2.55 -31.05 -6.95
N GLN A 26 3.52 -30.54 -7.72
CA GLN A 26 4.33 -31.37 -8.60
C GLN A 26 5.78 -31.30 -8.14
N ALA A 27 6.07 -32.13 -7.13
CA ALA A 27 7.43 -32.52 -6.79
C ALA A 27 8.06 -33.27 -7.98
N ALA A 28 8.92 -32.58 -8.73
CA ALA A 28 9.80 -33.21 -9.69
C ALA A 28 10.99 -33.85 -8.94
N GLN A 29 10.93 -35.16 -8.76
CA GLN A 29 12.13 -35.98 -8.61
C GLN A 29 12.95 -35.87 -9.91
N GLN A 30 14.21 -35.45 -9.82
CA GLN A 30 15.19 -35.75 -10.85
C GLN A 30 16.40 -36.45 -10.26
N SER A 31 16.69 -37.57 -10.89
CA SER A 31 17.56 -38.66 -10.48
C SER A 31 19.03 -38.30 -10.41
N ASN A 32 19.64 -38.91 -9.40
CA ASN A 32 21.03 -39.31 -9.24
C ASN A 32 21.85 -39.47 -10.54
N SER A 33 23.02 -38.84 -10.59
CA SER A 33 24.17 -39.27 -11.37
C SER A 33 25.44 -38.88 -10.61
N GLN A 34 25.82 -39.77 -9.69
CA GLN A 34 27.14 -39.87 -9.09
C GLN A 34 28.16 -40.27 -10.16
N SER A 35 29.19 -39.46 -10.35
CA SER A 35 30.45 -39.86 -10.97
C SER A 35 31.58 -39.41 -10.06
N GLU A 36 32.05 -40.36 -9.27
CA GLU A 36 33.22 -40.32 -8.43
C GLU A 36 34.42 -40.76 -9.28
N SER A 37 35.49 -39.97 -9.35
CA SER A 37 36.78 -40.42 -9.90
C SER A 37 37.90 -39.77 -9.09
N ALA A 38 38.74 -40.64 -8.55
CA ALA A 38 39.68 -40.39 -7.47
C ALA A 38 40.98 -39.68 -7.89
N GLN A 39 41.52 -38.95 -6.91
CA GLN A 39 42.94 -38.70 -6.58
C GLN A 39 43.95 -38.37 -7.69
N THR A 40 44.61 -37.21 -7.54
CA THR A 40 46.06 -37.19 -7.24
C THR A 40 46.49 -35.88 -6.59
N GLU A 41 47.06 -35.96 -5.38
CA GLU A 41 47.86 -34.91 -4.78
C GLU A 41 49.26 -34.91 -5.42
N GLN A 42 49.71 -33.79 -5.98
CA GLN A 42 51.14 -33.44 -5.93
C GLN A 42 51.32 -31.91 -6.03
N SER A 43 51.85 -31.39 -4.94
CA SER A 43 52.34 -30.04 -4.68
C SER A 43 53.30 -29.48 -5.74
N GLN A 44 53.13 -28.21 -6.10
CA GLN A 44 54.24 -27.30 -6.36
C GLN A 44 53.83 -25.84 -6.11
N GLU A 45 54.58 -25.22 -5.21
CA GLU A 45 54.47 -23.84 -4.76
C GLU A 45 54.91 -22.86 -5.85
N HIS A 46 54.09 -21.83 -6.10
CA HIS A 46 54.58 -20.51 -6.48
C HIS A 46 53.69 -19.46 -5.82
N GLN A 47 54.30 -18.70 -4.91
CA GLN A 47 53.74 -17.51 -4.29
C GLN A 47 53.55 -16.41 -5.33
N GLN A 48 52.37 -15.81 -5.38
CA GLN A 48 52.24 -14.37 -5.55
C GLN A 48 50.88 -13.87 -5.06
N ASP A 49 50.94 -12.78 -4.30
CA ASP A 49 49.84 -12.03 -3.69
C ASP A 49 48.58 -11.90 -4.57
N ASP A 50 47.41 -12.22 -4.03
CA ASP A 50 46.41 -11.20 -3.70
C ASP A 50 45.31 -11.78 -2.80
N ALA A 51 44.72 -10.91 -2.00
CA ALA A 51 43.83 -11.23 -0.90
C ALA A 51 42.56 -12.01 -1.34
N ALA A 52 42.06 -12.78 -0.36
CA ALA A 52 40.88 -13.64 -0.41
C ALA A 52 39.67 -13.08 -1.18
N PRO A 53 38.86 -13.96 -1.83
CA PRO A 53 37.69 -13.55 -2.59
C PRO A 53 36.62 -12.98 -1.64
N THR A 54 36.01 -11.91 -2.10
CA THR A 54 34.96 -11.09 -1.48
C THR A 54 33.67 -11.88 -1.22
N ALA A 55 33.70 -12.87 -0.31
CA ALA A 55 32.49 -13.59 0.13
C ALA A 55 31.62 -12.75 1.09
N GLN A 56 32.13 -11.62 1.59
CA GLN A 56 31.43 -10.77 2.55
C GLN A 56 30.47 -9.76 1.91
N GLN A 57 30.57 -9.46 0.61
CA GLN A 57 29.67 -8.47 -0.01
C GLN A 57 28.29 -9.01 -0.39
N ALA A 58 28.14 -10.34 -0.56
CA ALA A 58 26.86 -10.96 -0.88
C ALA A 58 25.95 -11.09 0.36
N GLU A 59 26.50 -11.41 1.53
CA GLU A 59 25.74 -11.50 2.78
C GLU A 59 25.32 -10.12 3.33
N LEU A 60 26.06 -9.06 3.01
CA LEU A 60 25.74 -7.69 3.47
C LEU A 60 24.57 -7.04 2.71
N LYS A 61 24.27 -7.48 1.47
CA LYS A 61 23.12 -6.99 0.70
C LYS A 61 21.80 -7.65 1.13
N SER A 62 21.87 -8.92 1.55
CA SER A 62 20.73 -9.65 2.15
C SER A 62 20.28 -9.04 3.47
N GLY A 63 21.23 -8.59 4.31
CA GLY A 63 20.93 -7.92 5.58
C GLY A 63 20.10 -6.64 5.40
N ASN A 64 20.35 -5.84 4.37
CA ASN A 64 19.55 -4.64 4.09
C ASN A 64 18.12 -5.01 3.66
N MET A 65 17.96 -6.01 2.78
CA MET A 65 16.64 -6.45 2.31
C MET A 65 15.76 -7.00 3.44
N PHE A 66 16.33 -7.74 4.40
CA PHE A 66 15.59 -8.20 5.57
C PHE A 66 14.98 -7.03 6.36
N TYR A 67 15.76 -5.98 6.61
CA TYR A 67 15.27 -4.80 7.31
C TYR A 67 14.23 -4.03 6.48
N VAL A 68 14.39 -3.95 5.16
CA VAL A 68 13.38 -3.33 4.28
C VAL A 68 12.06 -4.08 4.39
N ILE A 69 12.05 -5.41 4.21
CA ILE A 69 10.82 -6.23 4.28
C ILE A 69 10.15 -6.08 5.66
N ARG A 70 10.95 -6.15 6.73
CA ARG A 70 10.47 -5.97 8.10
C ARG A 70 9.89 -4.58 8.33
N ASP A 71 10.56 -3.53 7.85
CA ASP A 71 10.11 -2.15 7.97
C ASP A 71 8.79 -1.90 7.21
N VAL A 72 8.67 -2.47 6.00
CA VAL A 72 7.42 -2.44 5.21
C VAL A 72 6.31 -3.19 5.95
N ALA A 73 6.61 -4.36 6.51
CA ALA A 73 5.64 -5.12 7.30
C ALA A 73 5.21 -4.35 8.56
N ASP A 74 6.14 -3.73 9.28
CA ASP A 74 5.82 -2.92 10.47
C ASP A 74 4.95 -1.70 10.11
N LEU A 75 5.22 -1.03 8.98
CA LEU A 75 4.35 0.03 8.46
C LEU A 75 2.96 -0.50 8.12
N GLN A 76 2.88 -1.64 7.41
CA GLN A 76 1.61 -2.23 7.02
C GLN A 76 0.80 -2.67 8.24
N LEU A 77 1.43 -3.31 9.23
CA LEU A 77 0.76 -3.78 10.44
C LEU A 77 0.23 -2.64 11.31
N LYS A 78 0.96 -1.52 11.41
CA LYS A 78 0.57 -0.39 12.26
C LYS A 78 -0.32 0.62 11.54
N ALA A 79 -0.12 0.79 10.24
CA ALA A 79 -0.64 1.91 9.49
C ALA A 79 -1.45 1.50 8.24
N GLY A 80 -1.46 0.21 7.88
CA GLY A 80 -2.13 -0.30 6.67
C GLY A 80 -3.64 -0.12 6.69
N ASP A 81 -4.29 -0.32 7.84
CA ASP A 81 -5.75 -0.17 7.96
C ASP A 81 -6.23 1.26 7.68
N TYR A 82 -5.38 2.26 7.92
CA TYR A 82 -5.73 3.66 7.62
C TYR A 82 -5.92 3.88 6.12
N VAL A 83 -5.23 3.13 5.26
CA VAL A 83 -5.41 3.28 3.80
C VAL A 83 -6.85 2.94 3.40
N ALA A 84 -7.38 1.83 3.92
CA ALA A 84 -8.76 1.42 3.66
C ALA A 84 -9.77 2.41 4.27
N GLN A 85 -9.55 2.80 5.53
CA GLN A 85 -10.41 3.76 6.23
C GLN A 85 -10.46 5.13 5.53
N LEU A 86 -9.33 5.61 5.01
CA LEU A 86 -9.24 6.87 4.28
C LEU A 86 -9.95 6.79 2.92
N GLN A 87 -9.89 5.66 2.22
CA GLN A 87 -10.62 5.46 0.96
C GLN A 87 -12.14 5.43 1.17
N GLU A 88 -12.60 4.72 2.20
CA GLU A 88 -14.00 4.68 2.58
C GLU A 88 -14.51 6.08 2.93
N THR A 89 -13.80 6.77 3.82
CA THR A 89 -14.19 8.11 4.30
C THR A 89 -14.15 9.15 3.17
N LYS A 90 -13.20 9.06 2.23
CA LYS A 90 -13.21 9.89 1.01
C LYS A 90 -14.48 9.67 0.20
N THR A 91 -14.92 8.43 0.04
CA THR A 91 -16.14 8.09 -0.72
C THR A 91 -17.38 8.61 -0.01
N GLU A 92 -17.47 8.43 1.30
CA GLU A 92 -18.56 8.99 2.11
C GLU A 92 -18.61 10.51 2.05
N LEU A 93 -17.45 11.16 2.05
CA LEU A 93 -17.33 12.60 2.00
C LEU A 93 -17.83 13.14 0.67
N GLN A 94 -17.48 12.46 -0.43
CA GLN A 94 -18.00 12.77 -1.76
C GLN A 94 -19.51 12.62 -1.83
N ASN A 95 -20.04 11.50 -1.32
CA ASN A 95 -21.47 11.25 -1.31
C ASN A 95 -22.23 12.32 -0.49
N ALA A 96 -21.67 12.79 0.62
CA ALA A 96 -22.27 13.84 1.43
C ALA A 96 -22.35 15.18 0.68
N VAL A 97 -21.33 15.51 -0.11
CA VAL A 97 -21.35 16.70 -0.99
C VAL A 97 -22.39 16.54 -2.10
N ASP A 98 -22.39 15.41 -2.80
CA ASP A 98 -23.29 15.17 -3.94
C ASP A 98 -24.77 15.16 -3.53
N LEU A 99 -25.06 14.63 -2.34
CA LEU A 99 -26.40 14.62 -1.75
C LEU A 99 -26.76 15.89 -0.99
N GLN A 100 -25.84 16.86 -0.91
CA GLN A 100 -26.04 18.10 -0.18
C GLN A 100 -26.39 17.88 1.31
N ASP A 101 -25.87 16.81 1.91
CA ASP A 101 -26.14 16.41 3.29
C ASP A 101 -25.12 17.05 4.24
N HIS A 102 -25.50 18.17 4.85
CA HIS A 102 -24.61 18.95 5.72
C HIS A 102 -24.21 18.21 6.99
N GLU A 103 -25.13 17.45 7.58
CA GLU A 103 -24.87 16.74 8.84
C GLU A 103 -23.85 15.63 8.58
N LYS A 104 -24.08 14.84 7.53
CA LYS A 104 -23.16 13.77 7.14
C LYS A 104 -21.80 14.33 6.70
N LEU A 105 -21.79 15.46 5.98
CA LEU A 105 -20.57 16.14 5.56
C LEU A 105 -19.72 16.55 6.76
N GLN A 106 -20.32 17.12 7.80
CA GLN A 106 -19.62 17.51 9.03
C GLN A 106 -19.08 16.28 9.78
N GLN A 107 -19.89 15.23 9.90
CA GLN A 107 -19.48 13.98 10.56
C GLN A 107 -18.31 13.31 9.83
N THR A 108 -18.42 13.17 8.51
CA THR A 108 -17.38 12.54 7.68
C THR A 108 -16.11 13.40 7.61
N ALA A 109 -16.22 14.73 7.62
CA ALA A 109 -15.05 15.62 7.71
C ALA A 109 -14.29 15.43 9.04
N ALA A 110 -15.02 15.37 10.16
CA ALA A 110 -14.42 15.12 11.47
C ALA A 110 -13.79 13.72 11.55
N GLN A 111 -14.43 12.72 10.95
CA GLN A 111 -13.89 11.37 10.84
C GLN A 111 -12.60 11.34 10.00
N LEU A 112 -12.58 12.02 8.85
CA LEU A 112 -11.40 12.12 8.00
C LEU A 112 -10.25 12.77 8.76
N GLN A 113 -10.48 13.91 9.44
CA GLN A 113 -9.46 14.57 10.25
C GLN A 113 -8.90 13.66 11.34
N LYS A 114 -9.77 12.91 12.04
CA LYS A 114 -9.37 11.96 13.07
C LYS A 114 -8.52 10.83 12.49
N GLN A 115 -8.91 10.25 11.37
CA GLN A 115 -8.17 9.17 10.71
C GLN A 115 -6.82 9.65 10.21
N LEU A 116 -6.75 10.80 9.55
CA LEU A 116 -5.50 11.42 9.10
C LEU A 116 -4.55 11.69 10.27
N THR A 117 -5.06 12.22 11.39
CA THR A 117 -4.27 12.42 12.62
C THR A 117 -3.78 11.10 13.22
N GLY A 118 -4.66 10.10 13.32
CA GLY A 118 -4.32 8.76 13.80
C GLY A 118 -3.30 8.07 12.90
N PHE A 119 -3.38 8.29 11.59
CA PHE A 119 -2.43 7.76 10.62
C PHE A 119 -1.04 8.36 10.82
N ASN A 120 -0.93 9.68 11.04
CA ASN A 120 0.34 10.32 11.40
C ASN A 120 0.93 9.73 12.70
N GLN A 121 0.10 9.49 13.71
CA GLN A 121 0.53 8.85 14.96
C GLN A 121 1.02 7.41 14.73
N ALA A 122 0.30 6.64 13.91
CA ALA A 122 0.69 5.28 13.57
C ALA A 122 2.03 5.24 12.83
N LEU A 123 2.20 6.09 11.80
CA LEU A 123 3.43 6.23 11.02
C LEU A 123 4.62 6.60 11.91
N THR A 124 4.47 7.62 12.76
CA THR A 124 5.54 8.07 13.67
C THR A 124 5.87 7.05 14.76
N SER A 125 4.94 6.15 15.11
CA SER A 125 5.19 5.07 16.07
C SER A 125 6.04 3.92 15.53
N VAL A 126 6.27 3.87 14.21
CA VAL A 126 7.01 2.77 13.56
C VAL A 126 8.52 3.01 13.67
N ASN A 127 9.23 2.02 14.22
CA ASN A 127 10.68 2.07 14.41
C ASN A 127 11.44 1.43 13.23
N LEU A 128 11.62 2.24 12.19
CA LEU A 128 12.27 1.85 10.94
C LEU A 128 13.79 1.75 11.10
N LYS A 129 14.42 0.79 10.42
CA LYS A 129 15.87 0.60 10.38
C LYS A 129 16.49 1.08 9.08
N THR A 130 15.70 1.19 8.03
CA THR A 130 16.12 1.53 6.68
C THR A 130 15.77 2.99 6.36
N GLN A 131 16.67 3.66 5.64
CA GLN A 131 16.51 5.07 5.29
C GLN A 131 15.48 5.23 4.16
N GLU A 132 15.39 4.26 3.26
CA GLU A 132 14.46 4.22 2.15
C GLU A 132 13.02 4.22 2.68
N ILE A 133 12.70 3.32 3.61
CA ILE A 133 11.36 3.24 4.21
C ILE A 133 11.10 4.45 5.13
N SER A 134 12.14 4.98 5.78
CA SER A 134 12.01 6.23 6.54
C SER A 134 11.64 7.41 5.64
N SER A 135 12.26 7.55 4.48
CA SER A 135 11.96 8.61 3.51
C SER A 135 10.54 8.48 2.96
N ILE A 136 10.10 7.24 2.72
CA ILE A 136 8.72 6.93 2.36
C ILE A 136 7.74 7.40 3.45
N ARG A 137 8.02 7.07 4.71
CA ARG A 137 7.18 7.51 5.84
C ARG A 137 7.08 9.04 5.88
N GLU A 138 8.18 9.76 5.72
CA GLU A 138 8.17 11.24 5.72
C GLU A 138 7.32 11.81 4.56
N ASN A 139 7.40 11.21 3.37
CA ASN A 139 6.56 11.62 2.24
C ASN A 139 5.07 11.42 2.52
N ILE A 140 4.71 10.28 3.12
CA ILE A 140 3.32 9.99 3.51
C ILE A 140 2.86 10.99 4.59
N LEU A 141 3.69 11.23 5.61
CA LEU A 141 3.40 12.21 6.67
C LEU A 141 3.15 13.60 6.08
N SER A 142 4.03 14.09 5.20
CA SER A 142 3.88 15.42 4.60
C SER A 142 2.62 15.53 3.76
N ALA A 143 2.27 14.49 2.99
CA ALA A 143 1.05 14.48 2.20
C ALA A 143 -0.21 14.45 3.07
N ASN A 144 -0.18 13.68 4.15
CA ASN A 144 -1.25 13.64 5.13
C ASN A 144 -1.44 15.01 5.81
N GLU A 145 -0.34 15.67 6.18
CA GLU A 145 -0.34 17.04 6.70
C GLU A 145 -0.89 18.07 5.69
N GLN A 146 -0.61 17.91 4.40
CA GLN A 146 -1.18 18.76 3.35
C GLN A 146 -2.71 18.63 3.30
N VAL A 147 -3.25 17.41 3.43
CA VAL A 147 -4.71 17.19 3.51
C VAL A 147 -5.28 17.82 4.78
N LEU A 148 -4.67 17.56 5.95
CA LEU A 148 -5.09 18.13 7.23
C LEU A 148 -5.05 19.66 7.25
N ALA A 149 -4.12 20.28 6.53
CA ALA A 149 -3.97 21.72 6.43
C ALA A 149 -5.00 22.38 5.50
N THR A 150 -5.83 21.61 4.79
CA THR A 150 -6.88 22.19 3.93
C THR A 150 -7.88 23.01 4.77
N PRO A 151 -8.39 24.16 4.25
CA PRO A 151 -9.35 25.00 4.97
C PRO A 151 -10.59 24.25 5.48
N PHE A 152 -10.99 23.22 4.75
CA PHE A 152 -12.12 22.36 5.08
C PHE A 152 -11.88 21.52 6.35
N LEU A 153 -10.69 20.96 6.53
CA LEU A 153 -10.38 20.07 7.67
C LEU A 153 -9.77 20.79 8.88
N ASN A 154 -9.19 21.96 8.68
CA ASN A 154 -8.54 22.71 9.77
C ASN A 154 -9.47 23.71 10.49
N GLY A 155 -10.77 23.71 10.17
CA GLY A 155 -11.77 24.56 10.82
C GLY A 155 -11.82 26.01 10.31
N GLN A 156 -11.13 26.35 9.21
CA GLN A 156 -11.27 27.66 8.56
C GLN A 156 -12.56 27.80 7.74
N VAL A 157 -13.25 26.69 7.45
CA VAL A 157 -14.59 26.68 6.83
C VAL A 157 -15.63 26.27 7.88
N ASP A 158 -16.63 27.12 8.09
CA ASP A 158 -17.78 26.79 8.95
C ASP A 158 -18.76 25.88 8.19
N LEU A 159 -18.70 24.57 8.47
CA LEU A 159 -19.56 23.58 7.81
C LEU A 159 -21.05 23.69 8.22
N SER A 160 -21.35 24.44 9.29
CA SER A 160 -22.72 24.59 9.80
C SER A 160 -23.51 25.72 9.13
N ALA A 161 -22.82 26.68 8.49
CA ALA A 161 -23.41 27.91 7.98
C ALA A 161 -23.09 28.24 6.51
N VAL A 162 -22.32 27.39 5.81
CA VAL A 162 -21.73 27.72 4.49
C VAL A 162 -22.53 27.15 3.30
N ASP A 163 -22.50 27.95 2.22
CA ASP A 163 -22.86 27.59 0.84
C ASP A 163 -22.08 26.36 0.36
N LEU A 164 -22.77 25.23 0.19
CA LEU A 164 -22.23 23.95 -0.32
C LEU A 164 -21.33 24.11 -1.54
N LYS A 165 -21.58 25.13 -2.36
CA LYS A 165 -20.77 25.41 -3.54
C LYS A 165 -19.31 25.76 -3.20
N LYS A 166 -19.06 26.44 -2.08
CA LYS A 166 -17.70 26.69 -1.59
C LYS A 166 -17.06 25.41 -1.08
N ILE A 167 -17.85 24.55 -0.43
CA ILE A 167 -17.36 23.27 0.08
C ILE A 167 -16.99 22.35 -1.08
N GLU A 168 -17.83 22.27 -2.13
CA GLU A 168 -17.56 21.50 -3.35
C GLU A 168 -16.24 21.91 -4.00
N GLN A 169 -15.96 23.22 -4.08
CA GLN A 169 -14.69 23.73 -4.60
C GLN A 169 -13.49 23.29 -3.74
N GLN A 170 -13.61 23.33 -2.42
CA GLN A 170 -12.56 22.85 -1.51
C GLN A 170 -12.42 21.32 -1.55
N MET A 171 -13.51 20.60 -1.83
CA MET A 171 -13.52 19.14 -1.97
C MET A 171 -12.64 18.69 -3.13
N GLY A 172 -12.61 19.43 -4.24
CA GLY A 172 -11.69 19.15 -5.35
C GLY A 172 -10.22 19.17 -4.92
N SER A 173 -9.84 20.10 -4.03
CA SER A 173 -8.48 20.15 -3.45
C SER A 173 -8.20 18.92 -2.58
N ILE A 174 -9.17 18.51 -1.74
CA ILE A 174 -9.03 17.33 -0.87
C ILE A 174 -8.92 16.07 -1.71
N GLN A 175 -9.73 15.92 -2.76
CA GLN A 175 -9.67 14.77 -3.65
C GLN A 175 -8.29 14.66 -4.31
N SER A 176 -7.74 15.77 -4.80
CA SER A 176 -6.40 15.79 -5.40
C SER A 176 -5.33 15.35 -4.41
N GLU A 177 -5.32 15.93 -3.20
CA GLU A 177 -4.33 15.58 -2.17
C GLU A 177 -4.51 14.14 -1.66
N MET A 178 -5.75 13.65 -1.55
CA MET A 178 -6.04 12.26 -1.18
C MET A 178 -5.64 11.27 -2.27
N VAL A 179 -5.78 11.63 -3.55
CA VAL A 179 -5.28 10.83 -4.68
C VAL A 179 -3.75 10.79 -4.67
N LYS A 180 -3.09 11.91 -4.39
CA LYS A 180 -1.64 11.98 -4.23
C LYS A 180 -1.19 11.10 -3.06
N LEU A 181 -1.84 11.21 -1.91
CA LEU A 181 -1.61 10.36 -0.73
C LEU A 181 -1.78 8.87 -1.09
N ALA A 182 -2.88 8.50 -1.73
CA ALA A 182 -3.13 7.13 -2.18
C ALA A 182 -2.08 6.65 -3.19
N GLY A 183 -1.65 7.50 -4.12
CA GLY A 183 -0.60 7.20 -5.09
C GLY A 183 0.73 6.86 -4.43
N MET A 184 1.13 7.64 -3.41
CA MET A 184 2.33 7.34 -2.60
C MET A 184 2.17 6.05 -1.79
N LEU A 185 0.99 5.74 -1.28
CA LEU A 185 0.74 4.49 -0.56
C LEU A 185 0.79 3.26 -1.47
N ILE A 186 0.30 3.38 -2.70
CA ILE A 186 0.23 2.29 -3.68
C ILE A 186 1.59 2.03 -4.33
N GLN A 187 2.30 3.07 -4.79
CA GLN A 187 3.63 2.92 -5.42
C GLN A 187 4.64 2.29 -4.46
N ASN A 188 4.47 2.51 -3.16
CA ASN A 188 5.35 1.97 -2.13
C ASN A 188 5.01 0.52 -1.74
N SER A 189 3.89 -0.01 -2.25
CA SER A 189 3.48 -1.41 -2.07
C SER A 189 3.90 -2.32 -3.24
N GLY A 190 4.48 -1.77 -4.31
CA GLY A 190 4.66 -2.47 -5.59
C GLY A 190 5.98 -2.22 -6.32
N ASN A 191 7.04 -1.80 -5.64
CA ASN A 191 8.36 -1.68 -6.27
C ASN A 191 9.09 -3.03 -6.27
N ASP A 192 8.59 -3.96 -7.09
CA ASP A 192 9.34 -5.08 -7.62
C ASP A 192 8.98 -5.28 -9.10
N GLN A 193 10.01 -5.45 -9.92
CA GLN A 193 10.04 -5.69 -11.37
C GLN A 193 9.67 -4.53 -12.31
N SER A 194 10.68 -3.82 -12.79
CA SER A 194 10.92 -3.60 -14.23
C SER A 194 12.25 -2.86 -14.47
N GLU A 195 13.37 -3.50 -14.18
CA GLU A 195 14.65 -3.22 -14.83
C GLU A 195 15.34 -4.57 -15.07
N ASP A 196 15.03 -5.21 -16.20
CA ASP A 196 16.05 -5.81 -17.07
C ASP A 196 15.39 -6.30 -18.37
N SER A 197 15.51 -5.48 -19.42
CA SER A 197 15.65 -5.99 -20.79
C SER A 197 16.29 -4.90 -21.63
N SER A 198 17.59 -4.71 -21.43
CA SER A 198 18.45 -4.18 -22.48
C SER A 198 19.65 -5.12 -22.60
N GLU A 199 19.84 -5.58 -23.84
CA GLU A 199 20.98 -6.34 -24.38
C GLU A 199 21.01 -7.86 -24.16
N ALA A 200 20.61 -8.60 -25.21
CA ALA A 200 21.46 -9.66 -25.76
C ALA A 200 21.10 -9.98 -27.22
N SER A 201 22.01 -9.59 -28.13
CA SER A 201 22.34 -10.15 -29.46
C SER A 201 21.35 -10.04 -30.62
#